data_AF-L0GQ30-F1
#
_entry.id   AF-L0GQ30-F1
#
_cell.length_a   1.000
_cell.length_b   1.000
_cell.length_c   1.000
_cell.angle_alpha   90.00
_cell.angle_beta   90.00
_cell.angle_gamma   90.00
#
_symmetry.space_group_name_H-M   'P 1'
#
loop_
_entity.id
_entity.type
_entity.pdbx_description
1 polymer ?
#
loop_
_entity_poly.entity_id
_entity_poly.type
_entity_poly.pdbx_seq_one_letter_code
_entity_poly.pdbx_strand_id
1 'polypeptide(L)' 'MQRKNITVRLFNLAGEVLGSLTLPASFRLADLAALKTLGTARVEVLS' A
#
# COMPACT_ATOMS: atom_id res chain seq x y z
N MET A 1 -12.81 16.85 -11.06
CA MET A 1 -11.49 16.25 -10.73
C MET A 1 -11.67 14.77 -10.47
N GLN A 2 -11.24 13.90 -11.38
CA GLN A 2 -11.39 12.46 -11.25
C GLN A 2 -10.40 11.97 -10.18
N ARG A 3 -10.89 11.49 -9.03
CA ARG A 3 -10.04 10.86 -8.00
C ARG A 3 -9.45 9.60 -8.63
N LYS A 4 -8.21 9.70 -9.13
CA LYS A 4 -7.42 8.52 -9.51
C LYS A 4 -7.23 7.71 -8.24
N ASN A 5 -7.62 6.45 -8.27
CA ASN A 5 -7.32 5.52 -7.19
C ASN A 5 -6.07 4.75 -7.59
N ILE A 6 -5.18 4.51 -6.63
CA ILE A 6 -4.03 3.64 -6.78
C ILE A 6 -4.32 2.36 -6.00
N THR A 7 -3.95 1.22 -6.56
CA THR A 7 -3.97 -0.03 -5.80
C THR A 7 -2.58 -0.22 -5.22
N VAL A 8 -2.47 -0.56 -3.95
CA VAL A 8 -1.21 -0.91 -3.32
C VAL A 8 -1.26 -2.36 -2.86
N ARG A 9 -0.19 -3.12 -3.09
CA ARG A 9 0.00 -4.45 -2.52
C ARG A 9 1.01 -4.39 -1.40
N LEU A 10 0.65 -5.01 -0.30
CA LEU A 10 1.47 -5.14 0.89
C LEU A 10 2.14 -6.50 0.84
N PHE A 11 3.45 -6.51 1.07
CA PHE A 11 4.26 -7.72 1.11
C PHE A 11 4.91 -7.86 2.48
N ASN A 12 4.99 -9.08 2.98
CA ASN A 12 5.79 -9.40 4.16
C ASN A 12 7.29 -9.49 3.80
N LEU A 13 8.14 -9.74 4.81
CA LEU A 13 9.59 -9.91 4.62
C LEU A 13 9.95 -11.11 3.73
N ALA A 14 9.09 -12.14 3.68
CA ALA A 14 9.27 -13.31 2.83
C ALA A 14 8.86 -13.06 1.37
N GLY A 15 8.32 -11.89 1.04
CA GLY A 15 7.84 -11.55 -0.30
C GLY A 15 6.43 -12.06 -0.60
N GLU A 16 5.69 -12.53 0.40
CA GLU A 16 4.30 -12.95 0.27
C GLU A 16 3.36 -11.75 0.38
N VAL A 17 2.26 -11.78 -0.38
CA VAL A 17 1.25 -10.72 -0.35
C VAL A 17 0.41 -10.84 0.92
N LEU A 18 0.54 -9.86 1.81
CA LEU A 18 -0.31 -9.72 3.00
C LEU A 18 -1.72 -9.21 2.64
N GLY A 19 -1.83 -8.43 1.55
CA GLY A 19 -3.11 -7.93 1.07
C GLY A 19 -2.94 -6.83 0.02
N SER A 20 -4.07 -6.34 -0.49
CA SER A 20 -4.13 -5.19 -1.37
C SER A 20 -5.12 -4.15 -0.86
N LEU A 21 -4.78 -2.87 -1.01
CA LEU A 21 -5.65 -1.75 -0.66
C LEU A 21 -5.82 -0.85 -1.86
N THR A 22 -7.05 -0.41 -2.10
CA THR A 22 -7.33 0.64 -3.09
C THR A 22 -7.44 1.96 -2.35
N LEU A 23 -6.51 2.86 -2.63
CA LEU A 23 -6.39 4.15 -1.97
C LEU A 23 -6.59 5.27 -3.00
N PRO A 24 -7.08 6.44 -2.60
CA PRO A 24 -7.02 7.62 -3.45
C PRO A 24 -5.56 7.95 -3.78
N ALA A 25 -5.26 8.42 -4.99
CA ALA A 25 -3.90 8.85 -5.39
C ALA A 25 -3.41 10.06 -4.57
N SER A 26 -4.32 10.76 -3.88
CA SER A 26 -3.97 11.81 -2.92
C SER A 26 -3.48 11.28 -1.57
N PHE A 27 -3.52 9.96 -1.35
CA PHE A 27 -3.10 9.32 -0.11
C PHE A 27 -1.57 9.37 0.02
N ARG A 28 -1.07 9.79 1.18
CA ARG A 28 0.38 9.96 1.38
C ARG A 28 1.00 8.64 1.77
N LEU A 29 2.20 8.38 1.26
CA LEU A 29 2.98 7.21 1.65
C LEU A 29 3.32 7.19 3.16
N ALA A 30 3.34 8.36 3.80
CA ALA A 30 3.53 8.48 5.24
C ALA A 30 2.42 7.79 6.05
N ASP A 31 1.18 7.79 5.56
CA ASP A 31 0.06 7.08 6.19
C ASP A 31 0.23 5.55 6.07
N LEU A 32 0.98 5.06 5.07
CA LEU A 32 1.36 3.65 4.95
C LEU A 32 2.47 3.24 5.92
N ALA A 33 3.11 4.17 6.62
CA ALA A 33 4.10 3.82 7.65
C ALA A 33 3.48 2.97 8.77
N ALA A 34 2.20 3.17 9.07
CA ALA A 34 1.45 2.32 10.00
C ALA A 34 1.30 0.87 9.48
N LEU A 35 1.39 0.62 8.17
CA LEU A 35 1.33 -0.75 7.64
C LEU A 35 2.61 -1.54 7.98
N LYS A 36 3.74 -0.86 8.28
CA LYS A 36 4.93 -1.54 8.81
C LYS A 36 4.66 -2.20 10.15
N THR A 37 3.81 -1.62 11.01
CA THR A 37 3.47 -2.23 12.31
C THR A 37 2.61 -3.48 12.16
N LEU A 38 1.96 -3.66 11.01
CA LEU A 38 1.21 -4.86 10.64
C LEU A 38 2.09 -5.96 9.99
N GLY A 39 3.42 -5.77 9.97
CA GLY A 39 4.35 -6.72 9.35
C GLY A 39 4.56 -6.51 7.86
N THR A 40 4.07 -5.39 7.30
CA THR A 40 4.37 -5.04 5.91
C THR A 40 5.83 -4.59 5.79
N ALA A 41 6.61 -5.33 5.02
CA ALA A 41 8.00 -5.01 4.72
C ALA A 41 8.14 -4.15 3.46
N ARG A 42 7.29 -4.41 2.47
CA ARG A 42 7.33 -3.74 1.16
C ARG A 42 5.92 -3.39 0.72
N VAL A 43 5.78 -2.21 0.14
CA VAL A 43 4.57 -1.76 -0.51
C VAL A 43 4.86 -1.60 -1.99
N GLU A 44 4.02 -2.16 -2.84
CA GLU A 44 4.08 -1.97 -4.28
C GLU A 44 2.85 -1.22 -4.76
N VAL A 45 3.06 -0.17 -5.55
CA VAL A 45 1.96 0.63 -6.12
C VAL A 45 1.67 0.10 -7.52
N LEU A 46 0.45 -0.39 -7.71
CA LEU A 46 -0.13 -0.79 -8.98
C LEU A 46 -1.06 0.34 -9.43
N SER A 47 -0.55 1.17 -10.34
CA SER A 47 -1.29 2.29 -10.94
C SER A 47 -2.18 1.82 -12.08
#